data_AF-A0A9X5UGV2-F1
#
_entry.id   AF-A0A9X5UGV2-F1
#
_cell.length_a   1.000
_cell.length_b   1.000
_cell.length_c   1.000
_cell.angle_alpha   90.00
_cell.angle_beta   90.00
_cell.angle_gamma   90.00
#
_symmetry.space_group_name_H-M   'P 1'
#
loop_
_entity.id
_entity.type
_entity.pdbx_description
1 polymer ?
#
loop_
_entity_poly.entity_id
_entity_poly.type
_entity_poly.pdbx_seq_one_letter_code
_entity_poly.pdbx_strand_id
1 'polypeptide(L)'
;MEAASSIYDSVTFRREVTSGERVYLEWDAVAFDGMALAGVTVLTTNGRGEIIHVAVHHRPLGAAQRFSAELGTLLAGTVDADCCRPL
;
A
#
# COMPACT_ATOMS: atom_id res chain seq x y z
N MET A 1 3.58 -9.04 -1.67
CA MET A 1 3.28 -8.07 -0.58
C MET A 1 4.43 -7.90 0.39
N GLU A 2 5.30 -8.91 0.58
CA GLU A 2 6.42 -8.84 1.54
C GLU A 2 7.34 -7.62 1.34
N ALA A 3 7.78 -7.35 0.10
CA ALA A 3 8.68 -6.23 -0.20
C ALA A 3 8.11 -4.85 0.18
N ALA A 4 6.79 -4.66 0.10
CA ALA A 4 6.16 -3.42 0.52
C ALA A 4 6.02 -3.34 2.05
N SER A 5 5.70 -4.46 2.70
CA SER A 5 5.60 -4.51 4.16
C SER A 5 6.94 -4.31 4.86
N SER A 6 8.05 -4.74 4.26
CA SER A 6 9.40 -4.59 4.82
C SER A 6 9.90 -3.15 4.85
N ILE A 7 9.26 -2.23 4.11
CA ILE A 7 9.61 -0.81 4.12
C ILE A 7 9.12 -0.13 5.40
N TYR A 8 8.02 -0.59 5.98
CA TYR A 8 7.49 -0.01 7.20
C TYR A 8 8.24 -0.53 8.42
N ASP A 9 8.63 0.39 9.30
CA ASP A 9 9.09 0.09 10.65
C ASP A 9 7.90 -0.31 11.54
N SER A 10 6.76 0.37 11.36
CA SER A 10 5.50 0.05 12.03
C SER A 10 4.29 0.55 11.24
N VAL A 11 3.15 -0.12 11.41
CA VAL A 11 1.85 0.28 10.85
C VAL A 11 0.77 0.07 11.91
N THR A 12 -0.12 1.04 12.07
CA THR A 12 -1.26 1.00 12.98
C THR A 12 -2.55 1.32 12.23
N PHE A 13 -3.48 0.37 12.18
CA PHE A 13 -4.82 0.62 11.66
C PHE A 13 -5.63 1.43 12.65
N ARG A 14 -6.29 2.48 12.16
CA ARG A 14 -6.98 3.48 12.98
C ARG A 14 -8.49 3.38 12.86
N ARG A 15 -8.97 3.21 11.62
CA ARG A 15 -10.40 3.09 11.32
C ARG A 15 -10.62 2.09 10.22
N GLU A 16 -11.71 1.35 10.35
CA GLU A 16 -12.22 0.44 9.34
C GLU A 16 -13.68 0.80 9.04
N VAL A 17 -14.00 0.93 7.76
CA VAL A 17 -15.37 1.13 7.29
C VAL A 17 -15.66 0.14 6.18
N THR A 18 -16.74 -0.61 6.32
CA THR A 18 -17.24 -1.51 5.29
C THR A 18 -18.50 -0.93 4.66
N SER A 19 -18.54 -0.86 3.33
CA SER A 19 -19.65 -0.34 2.56
C SER A 19 -19.89 -1.23 1.34
N GLY A 20 -20.89 -2.11 1.45
CA GLY A 20 -21.14 -3.16 0.46
C GLY A 20 -19.92 -4.06 0.30
N GLU A 21 -19.48 -4.22 -0.95
CA GLU A 21 -18.30 -5.00 -1.34
C GLU A 21 -16.96 -4.26 -1.12
N ARG A 22 -16.95 -3.10 -0.46
CA ARG A 22 -15.73 -2.31 -0.23
C ARG A 22 -15.38 -2.21 1.26
N VAL A 23 -14.10 -2.35 1.57
CA VAL A 23 -13.53 -2.11 2.90
C VAL A 23 -12.49 -1.00 2.79
N TYR A 24 -12.59 -0.01 3.67
CA TYR A 24 -11.67 1.12 3.78
C TYR A 24 -10.94 1.03 5.11
N LEU A 25 -9.62 0.91 5.05
CA LEU A 25 -8.74 0.82 6.22
C LEU A 25 -7.87 2.06 6.27
N GLU A 26 -8.12 2.97 7.22
CA GLU A 26 -7.21 4.08 7.49
C GLU A 26 -6.10 3.62 8.42
N TRP A 27 -4.88 4.08 8.16
CA TRP A 27 -3.71 3.69 8.93
C TRP A 27 -2.68 4.82 9.04
N ASP A 28 -1.91 4.76 10.13
CA ASP A 28 -0.70 5.54 10.35
C ASP A 28 0.50 4.58 10.35
N ALA A 29 1.67 5.03 9.88
CA ALA A 29 2.87 4.21 9.77
C ALA A 29 4.14 5.04 9.99
N VAL A 30 5.24 4.33 10.27
CA VAL A 30 6.59 4.87 10.29
C VAL A 30 7.44 4.05 9.33
N ALA A 31 8.30 4.72 8.56
CA ALA A 31 9.30 4.09 7.71
C ALA A 31 10.54 4.97 7.64
N PHE A 32 11.59 4.50 6.95
CA PHE A 32 12.72 5.32 6.55
C PHE A 32 13.41 6.10 7.68
N ASP A 33 13.67 5.43 8.80
CA ASP A 33 14.31 6.03 9.99
C ASP A 33 13.45 7.16 10.60
N GLY A 34 12.21 6.81 10.97
CA GLY A 34 11.32 7.71 11.72
C GLY A 34 10.43 8.63 10.87
N MET A 35 10.43 8.49 9.55
CA MET A 35 9.49 9.23 8.69
C MET A 35 8.06 8.75 8.92
N ALA A 36 7.17 9.67 9.29
CA ALA A 36 5.75 9.38 9.43
C ALA A 36 5.05 9.31 8.06
N LEU A 37 4.24 8.27 7.88
CA LEU A 37 3.33 8.10 6.75
C LEU A 37 1.93 7.83 7.30
N ALA A 38 0.94 8.12 6.49
CA ALA A 38 -0.42 7.67 6.73
C ALA A 38 -1.04 7.28 5.40
N GLY A 39 -2.19 6.63 5.44
CA GLY A 39 -2.84 6.23 4.22
C GLY A 39 -4.20 5.61 4.42
N VAL A 40 -4.73 5.16 3.28
CA VAL A 40 -5.95 4.35 3.23
C VAL A 40 -5.71 3.18 2.29
N THR A 41 -6.11 2.00 2.74
CA THR A 41 -6.22 0.82 1.91
C THR A 41 -7.68 0.59 1.57
N VAL A 42 -7.99 0.50 0.29
CA VAL A 42 -9.32 0.16 -0.22
C VAL A 42 -9.28 -1.24 -0.78
N LEU A 43 -10.04 -2.14 -0.17
CA LEU A 43 -10.23 -3.50 -0.65
C LEU A 43 -11.61 -3.57 -1.31
N THR A 44 -11.70 -4.19 -2.48
CA THR A 44 -12.99 -4.60 -3.06
C THR A 44 -13.05 -6.11 -3.08
N THR A 45 -14.13 -6.68 -2.54
CA THR A 45 -14.41 -8.10 -2.57
C THR A 45 -15.50 -8.43 -3.59
N ASN A 46 -15.61 -9.69 -3.99
CA ASN A 46 -16.78 -10.16 -4.75
C ASN A 46 -17.86 -10.71 -3.80
N GLY A 47 -18.99 -11.17 -4.35
CA GLY A 47 -20.07 -11.80 -3.58
C GLY A 47 -19.70 -13.09 -2.83
N ARG A 48 -18.48 -13.62 -3.00
CA ARG A 48 -17.91 -14.74 -2.22
C ARG A 48 -16.96 -14.28 -1.11
N GLY A 49 -16.74 -12.96 -0.97
CA GLY A 49 -15.81 -12.38 -0.02
C GLY A 49 -14.34 -12.40 -0.46
N GLU A 50 -14.05 -12.79 -1.70
CA GLU A 50 -12.67 -12.83 -2.22
C GLU A 50 -12.22 -11.44 -2.65
N ILE A 51 -11.00 -11.03 -2.29
CA ILE A 51 -10.45 -9.73 -2.69
C ILE A 51 -10.17 -9.75 -4.20
N ILE A 52 -10.83 -8.86 -4.93
CA ILE A 52 -10.68 -8.71 -6.39
C ILE A 52 -9.99 -7.42 -6.80
N HIS A 53 -9.89 -6.43 -5.90
CA HIS A 53 -9.16 -5.20 -6.13
C HIS A 53 -8.55 -4.66 -4.84
N VAL A 54 -7.32 -4.14 -4.94
CA VAL A 54 -6.60 -3.51 -3.84
C VAL A 54 -6.05 -2.18 -4.34
N ALA A 55 -6.37 -1.09 -3.62
CA ALA A 55 -5.72 0.19 -3.79
C ALA A 55 -5.11 0.63 -2.46
N VAL A 56 -3.84 1.02 -2.47
CA VAL A 56 -3.14 1.54 -1.31
C VAL A 56 -2.71 2.97 -1.63
N HIS A 57 -3.15 3.92 -0.82
CA HIS A 57 -2.83 5.33 -0.98
C HIS A 57 -2.01 5.82 0.20
N HIS A 58 -0.85 6.43 -0.09
CA HIS A 58 0.05 7.00 0.90
C HIS A 58 -0.04 8.52 0.93
N ARG A 59 0.19 9.09 2.11
CA ARG A 59 0.42 10.52 2.34
C ARG A 59 1.51 10.72 3.42
N PRO A 60 2.21 11.86 3.43
CA PRO A 60 2.19 12.92 2.42
C PRO A 60 2.87 12.51 1.10
N LEU A 61 2.68 13.28 0.03
CA LEU A 61 3.18 12.96 -1.31
C LEU A 61 4.70 12.70 -1.36
N GLY A 62 5.49 13.45 -0.58
CA GLY A 62 6.94 13.22 -0.51
C GLY A 62 7.32 11.84 0.03
N ALA A 63 6.61 11.39 1.07
CA ALA A 63 6.81 10.06 1.63
C ALA A 63 6.33 8.95 0.68
N ALA A 64 5.22 9.19 -0.03
CA ALA A 64 4.72 8.29 -1.07
C ALA A 64 5.73 8.10 -2.21
N GLN A 65 6.34 9.18 -2.70
CA GLN A 65 7.36 9.11 -3.75
C GLN A 65 8.60 8.32 -3.29
N ARG A 66 9.07 8.56 -2.06
CA ARG A 66 10.19 7.79 -1.49
C ARG A 66 9.83 6.31 -1.34
N PHE A 67 8.61 6.01 -0.87
CA PHE A 67 8.09 4.64 -0.79
C PHE A 67 8.12 3.93 -2.14
N SER A 68 7.63 4.59 -3.20
CA SER A 68 7.64 4.03 -4.55
C SER A 68 9.07 3.78 -5.08
N ALA A 69 10.00 4.70 -4.82
CA ALA A 69 11.39 4.52 -5.23
C ALA A 69 12.06 3.31 -4.53
N GLU A 70 11.88 3.19 -3.21
CA GLU A 70 12.41 2.06 -2.45
C GLU A 70 11.80 0.73 -2.89
N LEU A 71 10.48 0.70 -3.06
CA LEU A 71 9.78 -0.49 -3.54
C LEU A 71 10.29 -0.92 -4.92
N GLY A 72 10.57 0.03 -5.81
CA GLY A 72 11.19 -0.24 -7.11
C GLY A 72 12.56 -0.91 -6.97
N THR A 73 13.39 -0.44 -6.05
CA THR A 73 14.70 -1.06 -5.73
C THR A 73 14.53 -2.48 -5.22
N LEU A 74 13.62 -2.72 -4.27
CA LEU A 74 13.40 -4.04 -3.68
C LEU A 74 12.84 -5.06 -4.68
N LEU A 75 12.05 -4.59 -5.65
CA LEU A 75 11.46 -5.46 -6.67
C LEU A 75 12.34 -5.64 -7.91
N ALA A 76 13.49 -4.95 -7.98
CA ALA A 76 14.39 -5.04 -9.11
C ALA A 76 14.82 -6.50 -9.37
N GLY A 77 14.62 -6.96 -10.61
CA GLY A 77 14.92 -8.35 -11.02
C GLY A 77 13.93 -9.41 -10.53
N THR A 78 12.96 -9.04 -9.68
CA THR A 78 11.85 -9.92 -9.26
C THR A 78 10.59 -9.67 -10.09
N VAL A 79 10.36 -8.42 -10.44
CA VAL A 79 9.27 -8.00 -11.34
C VAL A 79 9.90 -7.53 -12.65
N ASP A 80 9.35 -7.97 -13.77
CA ASP A 80 9.75 -7.47 -15.09
C ASP A 80 9.52 -5.96 -15.14
N ALA A 81 10.53 -5.20 -15.57
CA ALA A 81 10.46 -3.75 -15.68
C ALA A 81 9.31 -3.29 -16.60
N ASP A 82 8.92 -4.14 -17.56
CA ASP A 82 7.82 -3.84 -18.49
C ASP A 82 6.43 -4.23 -17.94
N CYS A 83 6.36 -4.95 -16.80
CA CYS A 83 5.11 -5.43 -16.20
C CYS A 83 4.17 -4.28 -15.75
N CYS A 84 4.73 -3.13 -15.41
CA CYS A 84 3.99 -2.01 -14.82
C CYS A 84 4.00 -0.74 -15.68
N ARG A 85 4.38 -0.84 -16.96
CA ARG A 85 4.32 0.29 -17.87
C ARG A 85 2.84 0.59 -18.20
N PRO A 86 2.37 1.85 -18.07
CA PRO A 86 1.01 2.18 -18.47
C PRO A 86 0.85 1.94 -19.98
N LEU A 87 -0.25 1.28 -20.36
CA LEU A 87 -0.68 1.06 -21.75
C LEU A 87 -0.86 2.39 -22.49
#